data_AF-A0A3D2L2Y0-F1
#
_entry.id   AF-A0A3D2L2Y0-F1
#
_cell.length_a   1.000
_cell.length_b   1.000
_cell.length_c   1.000
_cell.angle_alpha   90.00
_cell.angle_beta   90.00
_cell.angle_gamma   90.00
#
_symmetry.space_group_name_H-M   'P 1'
#
loop_
_entity.id
_entity.type
_entity.pdbx_description
1 polymer ?
#
loop_
_entity_poly.entity_id
_entity_poly.type
_entity_poly.pdbx_seq_one_letter_code
_entity_poly.pdbx_strand_id
1 'polypeptide(L)'
;IERLQALAVFAPAHQPHNLAGVQAVANALPEIRQTLSFDTAFHRTMPHIAELYALPRALSEQGILRFGFHGLSYAHIAETLGEVLGARPNRVLALHLGSGASACAMIDGKSIATSMGLTALDGLPMATRCGDLDPGVVLHLIKDRAMPVEEVSDLLYTKSGLLGVSGISGDTKTLLESPAQEAKEAIDLYCYRIASQCGSLAVDMKGFDAIVFSGGVGENAPAIRSRIIQHLDWLGPTLDDAANEANAEVLSPKGASVPVVRVVADEERIIARECASLL
;
A
#
# COMPACT_ATOMS: atom_id res chain seq x y z
N ILE A 1 -19.59 -11.38 -14.12
CA ILE A 1 -19.24 -12.22 -12.95
C ILE A 1 -18.24 -13.32 -13.31
N GLU A 2 -18.50 -14.15 -14.31
CA GLU A 2 -17.57 -15.23 -14.73
C GLU A 2 -16.14 -14.73 -15.01
N ARG A 3 -15.99 -13.61 -15.72
CA ARG A 3 -14.68 -12.95 -15.94
C ARG A 3 -13.96 -12.60 -14.63
N LEU A 4 -14.69 -12.22 -13.58
CA LEU A 4 -14.12 -11.88 -12.28
C LEU A 4 -13.76 -13.11 -11.47
N GLN A 5 -14.49 -14.21 -11.62
CA GLN A 5 -14.15 -15.50 -11.00
C GLN A 5 -12.83 -16.04 -11.54
N ALA A 6 -12.58 -15.90 -12.84
CA ALA A 6 -11.32 -16.32 -13.45
C ALA A 6 -10.08 -15.56 -12.91
N LEU A 7 -10.27 -14.35 -12.37
CA LEU A 7 -9.20 -13.55 -11.77
C LEU A 7 -8.90 -13.93 -10.31
N ALA A 8 -9.63 -14.86 -9.71
CA ALA A 8 -9.40 -15.28 -8.32
C ALA A 8 -7.99 -15.84 -8.08
N VAL A 9 -7.32 -16.33 -9.14
CA VAL A 9 -5.93 -16.80 -9.09
C VAL A 9 -4.95 -15.71 -8.62
N PHE A 10 -5.25 -14.43 -8.87
CA PHE A 10 -4.39 -13.30 -8.51
C PHE A 10 -4.69 -12.72 -7.11
N ALA A 11 -5.87 -13.02 -6.57
CA ALA A 11 -6.31 -12.55 -5.26
C ALA A 11 -7.16 -13.60 -4.53
N PRO A 12 -6.60 -14.80 -4.24
CA PRO A 12 -7.38 -15.95 -3.76
C PRO A 12 -8.05 -15.72 -2.40
N ALA A 13 -7.43 -14.89 -1.55
CA ALA A 13 -7.98 -14.54 -0.24
C ALA A 13 -9.13 -13.50 -0.30
N HIS A 14 -9.27 -12.75 -1.40
CA HIS A 14 -10.19 -11.60 -1.46
C HIS A 14 -11.30 -11.81 -2.50
N GLN A 15 -10.94 -12.20 -3.72
CA GLN A 15 -11.86 -12.24 -4.86
C GLN A 15 -13.08 -13.15 -4.64
N PRO A 16 -12.95 -14.37 -4.08
CA PRO A 16 -14.12 -15.21 -3.81
C PRO A 16 -15.10 -14.57 -2.82
N HIS A 17 -14.59 -13.93 -1.76
CA HIS A 17 -15.40 -13.26 -0.74
C HIS A 17 -16.14 -12.04 -1.33
N ASN A 18 -15.44 -11.23 -2.15
CA ASN A 18 -16.04 -10.08 -2.82
C ASN A 18 -17.20 -10.51 -3.73
N LEU A 19 -17.03 -11.58 -4.52
CA LEU A 19 -18.08 -12.09 -5.40
C LEU A 19 -19.24 -12.75 -4.64
N ALA A 20 -18.97 -13.37 -3.49
CA ALA A 20 -20.02 -13.85 -2.61
C ALA A 20 -20.91 -12.71 -2.11
N GLY A 21 -20.32 -11.55 -1.77
CA GLY A 21 -21.06 -10.33 -1.42
C GLY A 21 -21.96 -9.84 -2.56
N VAL A 22 -21.43 -9.77 -3.78
CA VAL A 22 -22.21 -9.39 -4.98
C VAL A 22 -23.41 -10.33 -5.19
N GLN A 23 -23.19 -11.64 -5.06
CA GLN A 23 -24.26 -12.63 -5.20
C GLN A 23 -25.31 -12.52 -4.10
N ALA A 24 -24.89 -12.25 -2.86
CA ALA A 24 -25.80 -12.06 -1.74
C ALA A 24 -26.74 -10.86 -1.95
N VAL A 25 -26.20 -9.72 -2.42
CA VAL A 25 -27.01 -8.54 -2.76
C VAL A 25 -27.93 -8.83 -3.94
N ALA A 26 -27.45 -9.51 -4.98
CA ALA A 26 -28.28 -9.87 -6.14
C ALA A 26 -29.47 -10.77 -5.74
N ASN A 27 -29.28 -11.67 -4.78
CA ASN A 27 -30.34 -12.54 -4.28
C ASN A 27 -31.34 -11.80 -3.39
N ALA A 28 -30.85 -10.89 -2.53
CA ALA A 28 -31.68 -10.17 -1.56
C ALA A 28 -32.46 -9.00 -2.18
N LEU A 29 -31.86 -8.31 -3.16
CA LEU A 29 -32.36 -7.08 -3.77
C LEU A 29 -32.20 -7.13 -5.29
N PRO A 30 -32.97 -7.98 -6.01
CA PRO A 30 -32.78 -8.21 -7.44
C PRO A 30 -32.99 -6.98 -8.34
N GLU A 31 -33.78 -6.01 -7.86
CA GLU A 31 -34.11 -4.79 -8.61
C GLU A 31 -33.06 -3.67 -8.43
N ILE A 32 -32.09 -3.82 -7.52
CA ILE A 32 -31.08 -2.78 -7.28
C ILE A 32 -29.93 -2.89 -8.29
N ARG A 33 -29.56 -1.76 -8.90
CA ARG A 33 -28.33 -1.70 -9.70
C ARG A 33 -27.12 -1.83 -8.79
N GLN A 34 -26.16 -2.65 -9.19
CA GLN A 34 -24.88 -2.82 -8.50
C GLN A 34 -23.75 -2.34 -9.40
N THR A 35 -22.81 -1.60 -8.83
CA THR A 35 -21.55 -1.20 -9.47
C THR A 35 -20.39 -1.92 -8.78
N LEU A 36 -19.25 -2.01 -9.47
CA LEU A 36 -18.03 -2.61 -8.94
C LEU A 36 -16.91 -1.59 -9.02
N SER A 37 -16.31 -1.29 -7.87
CA SER A 37 -15.13 -0.45 -7.74
C SER A 37 -13.90 -1.34 -7.55
N PHE A 38 -12.80 -1.02 -8.22
CA PHE A 38 -11.62 -1.88 -8.28
C PHE A 38 -10.40 -1.17 -7.71
N ASP A 39 -9.77 -1.79 -6.70
CA ASP A 39 -8.51 -1.34 -6.10
C ASP A 39 -7.37 -1.16 -7.10
N THR A 40 -7.41 -1.85 -8.23
CA THR A 40 -6.37 -1.81 -9.25
C THR A 40 -6.58 -0.69 -10.27
N ALA A 41 -7.77 -0.07 -10.31
CA ALA A 41 -8.18 0.86 -11.36
C ALA A 41 -7.37 2.15 -11.33
N PHE A 42 -7.12 2.71 -10.15
CA PHE A 42 -6.34 3.95 -9.98
C PHE A 42 -4.93 3.85 -10.60
N HIS A 43 -4.33 2.66 -10.53
CA HIS A 43 -3.00 2.37 -11.03
C HIS A 43 -2.92 2.13 -12.54
N ARG A 44 -4.04 2.13 -13.27
CA ARG A 44 -4.05 1.96 -14.74
C ARG A 44 -3.54 3.18 -15.51
N THR A 45 -3.06 4.19 -14.79
CA THR A 45 -2.37 5.36 -15.34
C THR A 45 -0.84 5.20 -15.35
N MET A 46 -0.30 4.12 -14.78
CA MET A 46 1.13 3.83 -14.81
C MET A 46 1.63 3.70 -16.26
N PRO A 47 2.81 4.25 -16.59
CA PRO A 47 3.44 3.98 -17.87
C PRO A 47 3.81 2.49 -17.96
N HIS A 48 3.72 1.91 -19.16
CA HIS A 48 3.96 0.47 -19.36
C HIS A 48 5.28 -0.02 -18.75
N ILE A 49 6.35 0.79 -18.80
CA ILE A 49 7.65 0.42 -18.22
C ILE A 49 7.58 0.16 -16.69
N ALA A 50 6.70 0.85 -15.97
CA ALA A 50 6.47 0.65 -14.54
C ALA A 50 5.60 -0.58 -14.23
N GLU A 51 4.91 -1.13 -15.25
CA GLU A 51 4.10 -2.33 -15.12
C GLU A 51 4.90 -3.62 -15.32
N LEU A 52 6.04 -3.54 -16.02
CA LEU A 52 6.80 -4.70 -16.44
C LEU A 52 7.64 -5.28 -15.31
N TYR A 53 7.69 -6.61 -15.26
CA TYR A 53 8.78 -7.33 -14.61
C TYR A 53 9.90 -7.60 -15.61
N ALA A 54 11.13 -7.70 -15.13
CA ALA A 54 12.29 -8.12 -15.92
C ALA A 54 12.26 -9.64 -16.20
N LEU A 55 11.18 -10.10 -16.82
CA LEU A 55 10.87 -11.50 -17.15
C LEU A 55 10.74 -11.67 -18.67
N PRO A 56 10.75 -12.92 -19.19
CA PRO A 56 10.50 -13.18 -20.60
C PRO A 56 9.23 -12.49 -21.12
N ARG A 57 9.33 -11.83 -22.27
CA ARG A 57 8.25 -11.02 -22.87
C ARG A 57 6.90 -11.74 -22.98
N ALA A 58 6.92 -13.04 -23.27
CA ALA A 58 5.70 -13.83 -23.37
C ALA A 58 4.83 -13.79 -22.10
N LEU A 59 5.44 -13.60 -20.91
CA LEU A 59 4.70 -13.51 -19.65
C LEU A 59 3.96 -12.17 -19.50
N SER A 60 4.58 -11.06 -19.88
CA SER A 60 3.88 -9.76 -19.86
C SER A 60 2.77 -9.71 -20.90
N GLU A 61 2.97 -10.33 -22.07
CA GLU A 61 1.92 -10.50 -23.10
C GLU A 61 0.75 -11.37 -22.61
N GLN A 62 0.98 -12.25 -21.62
CA GLN A 62 -0.04 -13.04 -20.93
C GLN A 62 -0.67 -12.31 -19.73
N GLY A 63 -0.25 -11.08 -19.42
CA GLY A 63 -0.81 -10.28 -18.33
C GLY A 63 -0.08 -10.42 -16.99
N ILE A 64 1.11 -11.03 -16.95
CA ILE A 64 2.00 -11.00 -15.77
C ILE A 64 2.63 -9.60 -15.69
N LEU A 65 1.89 -8.70 -15.07
CA LEU A 65 2.18 -7.27 -14.93
C LEU A 65 1.97 -6.82 -13.48
N ARG A 66 2.55 -5.68 -13.13
CA ARG A 66 2.25 -4.98 -11.88
C ARG A 66 0.88 -4.32 -11.97
N PHE A 67 -0.01 -4.69 -11.04
CA PHE A 67 -1.36 -4.14 -10.95
C PHE A 67 -1.45 -3.00 -9.93
N GLY A 68 -0.89 -3.20 -8.73
CA GLY A 68 -1.07 -2.30 -7.59
C GLY A 68 -2.45 -2.44 -6.92
N PHE A 69 -2.54 -2.08 -5.65
CA PHE A 69 -3.77 -2.14 -4.84
C PHE A 69 -3.84 -0.93 -3.88
N HIS A 70 -4.91 -0.84 -3.08
CA HIS A 70 -5.29 0.37 -2.33
C HIS A 70 -5.58 1.58 -3.23
N GLY A 71 -5.96 1.34 -4.49
CA GLY A 71 -6.26 2.40 -5.45
C GLY A 71 -7.42 3.31 -5.04
N LEU A 72 -8.40 2.80 -4.29
CA LEU A 72 -9.49 3.62 -3.74
C LEU A 72 -8.99 4.61 -2.70
N SER A 73 -8.09 4.17 -1.80
CA SER A 73 -7.43 5.06 -0.84
C SER A 73 -6.60 6.13 -1.55
N TYR A 74 -5.82 5.75 -2.58
CA TYR A 74 -5.04 6.72 -3.34
C TYR A 74 -5.90 7.68 -4.17
N ALA A 75 -7.02 7.22 -4.71
CA ALA A 75 -8.01 8.07 -5.37
C ALA A 75 -8.56 9.11 -4.39
N HIS A 76 -8.89 8.71 -3.16
CA HIS A 76 -9.31 9.62 -2.11
C HIS A 76 -8.24 10.67 -1.77
N ILE A 77 -6.99 10.24 -1.59
CA ILE A 77 -5.87 11.14 -1.35
C ILE A 77 -5.73 12.15 -2.51
N ALA A 78 -5.80 11.69 -3.76
CA ALA A 78 -5.63 12.53 -4.94
C ALA A 78 -6.72 13.61 -5.10
N GLU A 79 -7.90 13.39 -4.54
CA GLU A 79 -9.02 14.34 -4.53
C GLU A 79 -8.94 15.34 -3.36
N THR A 80 -8.58 14.88 -2.17
CA THR A 80 -8.63 15.68 -0.93
C THR A 80 -7.40 16.56 -0.72
N LEU A 81 -6.24 16.15 -1.25
CA LEU A 81 -4.95 16.79 -0.91
C LEU A 81 -4.85 18.28 -1.26
N GLY A 82 -5.52 18.70 -2.35
CA GLY A 82 -5.54 20.10 -2.75
C GLY A 82 -6.28 21.01 -1.75
N GLU A 83 -7.32 20.49 -1.11
CA GLU A 83 -8.07 21.20 -0.07
C GLU A 83 -7.24 21.32 1.21
N VAL A 84 -6.57 20.23 1.61
CA VAL A 84 -5.72 20.17 2.81
C VAL A 84 -4.53 21.13 2.73
N LEU A 85 -3.84 21.16 1.58
CA LEU A 85 -2.65 21.99 1.40
C LEU A 85 -2.95 23.40 0.84
N GLY A 86 -4.21 23.68 0.48
CA GLY A 86 -4.62 24.91 -0.20
C GLY A 86 -4.14 25.04 -1.66
N ALA A 87 -3.32 24.10 -2.12
CA ALA A 87 -2.91 23.94 -3.50
C ALA A 87 -2.59 22.46 -3.75
N ARG A 88 -2.88 21.97 -4.96
CA ARG A 88 -2.59 20.59 -5.32
C ARG A 88 -1.09 20.42 -5.61
N PRO A 89 -0.35 19.60 -4.84
CA PRO A 89 1.03 19.27 -5.18
C PRO A 89 1.05 18.45 -6.47
N ASN A 90 2.08 18.63 -7.29
CA ASN A 90 2.22 17.90 -8.54
C ASN A 90 2.69 16.46 -8.26
N ARG A 91 3.82 16.30 -7.55
CA ARG A 91 4.46 15.02 -7.27
C ARG A 91 4.19 14.61 -5.83
N VAL A 92 3.48 13.51 -5.64
CA VAL A 92 3.04 13.07 -4.31
C VAL A 92 3.52 11.66 -4.05
N LEU A 93 4.22 11.48 -2.94
CA LEU A 93 4.53 10.18 -2.38
C LEU A 93 3.46 9.84 -1.33
N ALA A 94 2.56 8.91 -1.65
CA ALA A 94 1.48 8.51 -0.76
C ALA A 94 1.73 7.13 -0.14
N LEU A 95 1.57 7.04 1.18
CA LEU A 95 1.82 5.86 1.99
C LEU A 95 0.49 5.45 2.65
N HIS A 96 -0.08 4.35 2.18
CA HIS A 96 -1.22 3.70 2.84
C HIS A 96 -0.64 2.60 3.74
N LEU A 97 -0.63 2.85 5.05
CA LEU A 97 -0.02 1.95 6.03
C LEU A 97 -1.12 1.42 6.96
N GLY A 98 -1.48 0.15 6.79
CA GLY A 98 -2.39 -0.61 7.66
C GLY A 98 -1.85 -2.01 7.92
N SER A 99 -2.75 -2.99 8.14
CA SER A 99 -2.33 -4.41 8.22
C SER A 99 -1.79 -4.93 6.88
N GLY A 100 -2.35 -4.41 5.78
CA GLY A 100 -1.70 -4.33 4.48
C GLY A 100 -1.12 -2.93 4.28
N ALA A 101 0.04 -2.85 3.62
CA ALA A 101 0.71 -1.57 3.41
C ALA A 101 1.21 -1.45 1.97
N SER A 102 1.02 -0.27 1.38
CA SER A 102 1.61 0.07 0.09
C SER A 102 2.03 1.53 0.00
N ALA A 103 2.88 1.81 -0.97
CA ALA A 103 3.27 3.15 -1.38
C ALA A 103 2.88 3.41 -2.84
N CYS A 104 2.56 4.66 -3.17
CA CYS A 104 2.20 5.11 -4.51
C CYS A 104 2.92 6.42 -4.85
N ALA A 105 3.50 6.45 -6.03
CA ALA A 105 4.02 7.65 -6.67
C ALA A 105 2.93 8.25 -7.55
N MET A 106 2.60 9.52 -7.35
CA MET A 106 1.60 10.21 -8.14
C MET A 106 2.15 11.49 -8.78
N ILE A 107 1.80 11.72 -10.05
CA ILE A 107 2.04 12.97 -10.78
C ILE A 107 0.68 13.51 -11.25
N ASP A 108 0.39 14.77 -10.98
CA ASP A 108 -0.93 15.39 -11.24
C ASP A 108 -2.10 14.56 -10.66
N GLY A 109 -1.84 13.92 -9.51
CA GLY A 109 -2.72 12.98 -8.82
C GLY A 109 -3.14 11.74 -9.63
N LYS A 110 -2.32 11.32 -10.59
CA LYS A 110 -2.41 10.02 -11.26
C LYS A 110 -1.27 9.13 -10.80
N SER A 111 -1.54 7.84 -10.58
CA SER A 111 -0.53 6.85 -10.21
C SER A 111 0.46 6.64 -11.36
N ILE A 112 1.75 6.86 -11.11
CA ILE A 112 2.83 6.57 -12.07
C ILE A 112 3.69 5.37 -11.65
N ALA A 113 3.67 4.99 -10.37
CA ALA A 113 4.29 3.77 -9.87
C ALA A 113 3.67 3.39 -8.51
N THR A 114 3.77 2.12 -8.11
CA THR A 114 3.26 1.63 -6.82
C THR A 114 4.09 0.46 -6.32
N SER A 115 4.16 0.28 -4.99
CA SER A 115 4.96 -0.77 -4.36
C SER A 115 4.37 -2.16 -4.53
N MET A 116 3.05 -2.31 -4.56
CA MET A 116 2.42 -3.63 -4.73
C MET A 116 2.49 -4.08 -6.18
N GLY A 117 2.60 -5.39 -6.36
CA GLY A 117 2.94 -6.04 -7.62
C GLY A 117 1.74 -6.58 -8.37
N LEU A 118 1.91 -7.80 -8.89
CA LEU A 118 0.86 -8.64 -9.47
C LEU A 118 -0.16 -9.03 -8.39
N THR A 119 0.35 -9.24 -7.18
CA THR A 119 -0.43 -9.57 -5.98
C THR A 119 -0.14 -8.56 -4.87
N ALA A 120 -0.98 -8.54 -3.84
CA ALA A 120 -0.80 -7.71 -2.65
C ALA A 120 0.26 -8.24 -1.67
N LEU A 121 1.14 -9.15 -2.12
CA LEU A 121 2.27 -9.68 -1.34
C LEU A 121 3.55 -8.84 -1.53
N ASP A 122 3.78 -8.33 -2.75
CA ASP A 122 4.95 -7.55 -3.13
C ASP A 122 4.95 -6.14 -2.49
N GLY A 123 6.14 -5.54 -2.38
CA GLY A 123 6.32 -4.17 -1.92
C GLY A 123 6.71 -4.05 -0.45
N LEU A 124 5.90 -3.37 0.34
CA LEU A 124 6.24 -3.07 1.74
C LEU A 124 6.11 -4.33 2.62
N PRO A 125 6.96 -4.53 3.64
CA PRO A 125 6.63 -5.46 4.71
C PRO A 125 5.31 -5.01 5.36
N MET A 126 4.51 -5.95 5.82
CA MET A 126 3.18 -5.67 6.39
C MET A 126 3.02 -6.37 7.75
N ALA A 127 1.80 -6.46 8.28
CA ALA A 127 1.57 -7.15 9.56
C ALA A 127 2.03 -8.61 9.52
N THR A 128 1.64 -9.34 8.47
CA THR A 128 1.92 -10.78 8.32
C THR A 128 2.52 -11.16 6.96
N ARG A 129 2.58 -10.21 6.02
CA ARG A 129 3.08 -10.42 4.66
C ARG A 129 4.54 -9.99 4.57
N CYS A 130 5.34 -10.76 3.83
CA CYS A 130 6.79 -10.53 3.72
C CYS A 130 7.14 -9.20 3.02
N GLY A 131 6.33 -8.75 2.04
CA GLY A 131 6.72 -7.66 1.15
C GLY A 131 7.68 -8.15 0.06
N ASP A 132 8.47 -7.22 -0.49
CA ASP A 132 9.55 -7.51 -1.43
C ASP A 132 10.55 -8.51 -0.83
N LEU A 133 10.86 -9.55 -1.61
CA LEU A 133 11.72 -10.65 -1.21
C LEU A 133 12.45 -11.21 -2.43
N ASP A 134 13.73 -11.54 -2.25
CA ASP A 134 14.52 -12.22 -3.27
C ASP A 134 13.84 -13.55 -3.69
N PRO A 135 13.50 -13.74 -4.98
CA PRO A 135 12.97 -15.01 -5.48
C PRO A 135 13.87 -16.22 -5.18
N GLY A 136 15.18 -16.02 -5.04
CA GLY A 136 16.13 -17.04 -4.61
C GLY A 136 15.82 -17.60 -3.22
N VAL A 137 15.32 -16.78 -2.29
CA VAL A 137 14.88 -17.24 -0.96
C VAL A 137 13.68 -18.18 -1.09
N VAL A 138 12.70 -17.82 -1.92
CA VAL A 138 11.52 -18.67 -2.17
C VAL A 138 11.94 -20.02 -2.76
N LEU A 139 12.83 -20.00 -3.74
CA LEU A 139 13.36 -21.22 -4.35
C LEU A 139 14.16 -22.08 -3.35
N HIS A 140 14.93 -21.45 -2.46
CA HIS A 140 15.68 -22.15 -1.41
C HIS A 140 14.74 -22.86 -0.43
N LEU A 141 13.67 -22.19 0.02
CA LEU A 141 12.68 -22.79 0.93
C LEU A 141 12.01 -24.02 0.30
N ILE A 142 11.64 -23.93 -0.98
CA ILE A 142 10.98 -25.04 -1.68
C ILE A 142 11.97 -26.18 -1.96
N LYS A 143 13.12 -25.87 -2.57
CA LYS A 143 14.03 -26.89 -3.12
C LYS A 143 15.00 -27.44 -2.10
N ASP A 144 15.64 -26.56 -1.33
CA ASP A 144 16.74 -26.94 -0.44
C ASP A 144 16.25 -27.27 0.97
N ARG A 145 15.17 -26.60 1.42
CA ARG A 145 14.48 -26.93 2.68
C ARG A 145 13.33 -27.93 2.51
N ALA A 146 13.03 -28.33 1.27
CA ALA A 146 11.96 -29.27 0.93
C ALA A 146 10.58 -28.88 1.49
N MET A 147 10.32 -27.57 1.66
CA MET A 147 9.02 -27.09 2.14
C MET A 147 7.96 -27.23 1.03
N PRO A 148 6.77 -27.75 1.32
CA PRO A 148 5.64 -27.74 0.39
C PRO A 148 5.32 -26.32 -0.09
N VAL A 149 4.87 -26.19 -1.35
CA VAL A 149 4.56 -24.88 -1.96
C VAL A 149 3.48 -24.15 -1.16
N GLU A 150 2.49 -24.88 -0.66
CA GLU A 150 1.39 -24.36 0.15
C GLU A 150 1.88 -23.85 1.50
N GLU A 151 2.86 -24.52 2.11
CA GLU A 151 3.49 -24.08 3.36
C GLU A 151 4.33 -22.81 3.16
N VAL A 152 5.06 -22.73 2.05
CA VAL A 152 5.80 -21.51 1.68
C VAL A 152 4.82 -20.37 1.38
N SER A 153 3.71 -20.64 0.69
CA SER A 153 2.67 -19.64 0.45
C SER A 153 2.09 -19.12 1.77
N ASP A 154 1.71 -20.01 2.68
CA ASP A 154 1.22 -19.62 4.01
C ASP A 154 2.26 -18.81 4.79
N LEU A 155 3.52 -19.26 4.78
CA LEU A 155 4.62 -18.53 5.40
C LEU A 155 4.69 -17.07 4.91
N LEU A 156 4.68 -16.87 3.59
CA LEU A 156 4.82 -15.55 2.98
C LEU A 156 3.61 -14.64 3.25
N TYR A 157 2.40 -15.18 3.30
CA TYR A 157 1.17 -14.40 3.46
C TYR A 157 0.75 -14.16 4.93
N THR A 158 1.00 -15.11 5.82
CA THR A 158 0.37 -15.13 7.16
C THR A 158 1.36 -15.22 8.32
N LYS A 159 2.61 -15.64 8.09
CA LYS A 159 3.63 -15.85 9.15
C LYS A 159 4.88 -15.00 8.98
N SER A 160 4.87 -14.04 8.07
CA SER A 160 6.00 -13.14 7.77
C SER A 160 5.74 -11.73 8.29
N GLY A 161 6.40 -10.71 7.73
CA GLY A 161 6.18 -9.31 8.08
C GLY A 161 6.60 -8.98 9.51
N LEU A 162 5.92 -8.01 10.12
CA LEU A 162 6.13 -7.63 11.52
C LEU A 162 5.99 -8.82 12.48
N LEU A 163 5.00 -9.68 12.24
CA LEU A 163 4.78 -10.90 13.03
C LEU A 163 5.98 -11.84 12.95
N GLY A 164 6.43 -12.17 11.74
CA GLY A 164 7.52 -13.12 11.53
C GLY A 164 8.86 -12.63 12.07
N VAL A 165 9.15 -11.34 11.93
CA VAL A 165 10.42 -10.74 12.39
C VAL A 165 10.43 -10.55 13.90
N SER A 166 9.33 -10.09 14.49
CA SER A 166 9.26 -9.90 15.94
C SER A 166 9.08 -11.20 16.72
N GLY A 167 8.43 -12.21 16.11
CA GLY A 167 7.95 -13.39 16.83
C GLY A 167 6.85 -13.09 17.87
N ILE A 168 6.32 -11.86 17.90
CA ILE A 168 5.41 -11.36 18.94
C ILE A 168 4.05 -10.99 18.35
N SER A 169 4.00 -10.03 17.42
CA SER A 169 2.75 -9.50 16.89
C SER A 169 2.94 -8.84 15.53
N GLY A 170 1.89 -8.85 14.70
CA GLY A 170 1.82 -8.05 13.48
C GLY A 170 1.31 -6.62 13.70
N ASP A 171 0.90 -6.28 14.93
CA ASP A 171 0.35 -4.98 15.30
C ASP A 171 1.46 -4.01 15.77
N THR A 172 1.59 -2.87 15.10
CA THR A 172 2.64 -1.89 15.39
C THR A 172 2.52 -1.28 16.78
N LYS A 173 1.30 -1.12 17.30
CA LYS A 173 1.10 -0.55 18.64
C LYS A 173 1.67 -1.50 19.70
N THR A 174 1.33 -2.78 19.61
CA THR A 174 1.87 -3.83 20.48
C THR A 174 3.40 -3.86 20.45
N LEU A 175 4.00 -3.76 19.27
CA LEU A 175 5.46 -3.79 19.13
C LEU A 175 6.14 -2.53 19.67
N LEU A 176 5.54 -1.35 19.51
CA LEU A 176 6.08 -0.09 20.04
C LEU A 176 6.03 -0.04 21.59
N GLU A 177 5.06 -0.69 22.21
CA GLU A 177 4.93 -0.79 23.67
C GLU A 177 5.82 -1.90 24.27
N SER A 178 6.37 -2.78 23.44
CA SER A 178 7.20 -3.90 23.88
C SER A 178 8.65 -3.47 24.16
N PRO A 179 9.25 -3.87 25.30
CA PRO A 179 10.67 -3.64 25.56
C PRO A 179 11.58 -4.67 24.86
N ALA A 180 11.02 -5.66 24.16
CA ALA A 180 11.78 -6.72 23.50
C ALA A 180 12.63 -6.18 22.34
N GLN A 181 13.85 -6.71 22.22
CA GLN A 181 14.78 -6.28 21.18
C GLN A 181 14.26 -6.63 19.78
N GLU A 182 13.63 -7.79 19.62
CA GLU A 182 13.03 -8.29 18.38
C GLU A 182 11.84 -7.42 17.93
N ALA A 183 11.09 -6.83 18.89
CA ALA A 183 10.02 -5.89 18.57
C ALA A 183 10.58 -4.58 17.99
N LYS A 184 11.67 -4.07 18.59
CA LYS A 184 12.37 -2.90 18.07
C LYS A 184 12.94 -3.17 16.67
N GLU A 185 13.59 -4.32 16.49
CA GLU A 185 14.16 -4.74 15.19
C GLU A 185 13.09 -4.85 14.11
N ALA A 186 11.92 -5.42 14.43
CA ALA A 186 10.81 -5.50 13.48
C ALA A 186 10.32 -4.10 13.05
N ILE A 187 10.18 -3.16 13.99
CA ILE A 187 9.76 -1.78 13.67
C ILE A 187 10.83 -1.03 12.87
N ASP A 188 12.11 -1.18 13.24
CA ASP A 188 13.21 -0.53 12.54
C ASP A 188 13.33 -1.06 11.10
N LEU A 189 13.23 -2.38 10.91
CA LEU A 189 13.18 -2.99 9.58
C LEU A 189 11.97 -2.50 8.76
N TYR A 190 10.79 -2.42 9.37
CA TYR A 190 9.57 -1.94 8.73
C TYR A 190 9.74 -0.50 8.22
N CYS A 191 10.20 0.41 9.08
CA CYS A 191 10.42 1.81 8.71
C CYS A 191 11.51 1.96 7.65
N TYR A 192 12.62 1.21 7.79
CA TYR A 192 13.73 1.21 6.83
C TYR A 192 13.30 0.73 5.43
N ARG A 193 12.52 -0.37 5.35
CA ARG A 193 12.03 -0.90 4.07
C ARG A 193 11.02 0.04 3.43
N ILE A 194 10.15 0.68 4.21
CA ILE A 194 9.24 1.71 3.69
C ILE A 194 10.03 2.87 3.11
N ALA A 195 10.98 3.43 3.85
CA ALA A 195 11.81 4.53 3.36
C ALA A 195 12.62 4.14 2.10
N SER A 196 13.14 2.91 2.04
CA SER A 196 13.83 2.40 0.85
C SER A 196 12.90 2.37 -0.37
N GLN A 197 11.66 1.89 -0.19
CA GLN A 197 10.65 1.89 -1.25
C GLN A 197 10.26 3.31 -1.67
N CYS A 198 10.15 4.24 -0.72
CA CYS A 198 9.94 5.66 -0.99
C CYS A 198 11.05 6.25 -1.86
N GLY A 199 12.32 5.89 -1.59
CA GLY A 199 13.47 6.28 -2.42
C GLY A 199 13.34 5.77 -3.86
N SER A 200 12.91 4.53 -4.06
CA SER A 200 12.63 3.98 -5.39
C SER A 200 11.53 4.76 -6.12
N LEU A 201 10.40 5.00 -5.45
CA LEU A 201 9.27 5.76 -6.01
C LEU A 201 9.61 7.24 -6.28
N ALA A 202 10.52 7.81 -5.51
CA ALA A 202 11.04 9.15 -5.78
C ALA A 202 11.83 9.20 -7.09
N VAL A 203 12.52 8.12 -7.49
CA VAL A 203 13.19 8.03 -8.80
C VAL A 203 12.16 8.08 -9.93
N ASP A 204 11.05 7.36 -9.79
CA ASP A 204 9.98 7.32 -10.80
C ASP A 204 9.39 8.72 -11.08
N MET A 205 9.28 9.56 -10.03
CA MET A 205 8.79 10.94 -10.12
C MET A 205 9.88 12.00 -10.33
N LYS A 206 11.16 11.62 -10.24
CA LYS A 206 12.32 12.52 -10.20
C LYS A 206 12.25 13.53 -9.03
N GLY A 207 11.86 13.04 -7.85
CA GLY A 207 11.60 13.80 -6.63
C GLY A 207 10.11 13.87 -6.28
N PHE A 208 9.78 14.48 -5.15
CA PHE A 208 8.39 14.67 -4.71
C PHE A 208 8.22 16.04 -4.04
N ASP A 209 6.99 16.54 -4.05
CA ASP A 209 6.60 17.83 -3.49
C ASP A 209 5.81 17.66 -2.19
N ALA A 210 5.27 16.47 -1.91
CA ALA A 210 4.56 16.18 -0.66
C ALA A 210 4.66 14.69 -0.31
N ILE A 211 4.59 14.40 0.99
CA ILE A 211 4.42 13.05 1.53
C ILE A 211 3.08 12.96 2.25
N VAL A 212 2.29 11.93 1.92
CA VAL A 212 0.99 11.66 2.55
C VAL A 212 1.06 10.35 3.33
N PHE A 213 0.64 10.37 4.59
CA PHE A 213 0.37 9.17 5.36
C PHE A 213 -1.14 8.95 5.49
N SER A 214 -1.58 7.72 5.27
CA SER A 214 -2.97 7.27 5.39
C SER A 214 -3.02 5.82 5.86
N GLY A 215 -4.21 5.29 6.13
CA GLY A 215 -4.41 3.94 6.66
C GLY A 215 -4.16 3.87 8.16
N GLY A 216 -4.64 2.80 8.81
CA GLY A 216 -4.69 2.72 10.28
C GLY A 216 -3.36 3.01 11.01
N VAL A 217 -2.22 2.52 10.50
CA VAL A 217 -0.89 2.82 11.04
C VAL A 217 -0.44 4.22 10.64
N GLY A 218 -0.58 4.59 9.37
CA GLY A 218 -0.16 5.91 8.86
C GLY A 218 -0.88 7.06 9.55
N GLU A 219 -2.14 6.85 9.95
CA GLU A 219 -2.96 7.85 10.60
C GLU A 219 -2.73 7.97 12.10
N ASN A 220 -2.37 6.87 12.78
CA ASN A 220 -2.44 6.80 14.24
C ASN A 220 -1.10 6.51 14.93
N ALA A 221 -0.02 6.21 14.18
CA ALA A 221 1.27 5.86 14.76
C ALA A 221 2.33 6.96 14.49
N PRO A 222 2.37 8.06 15.29
CA PRO A 222 3.33 9.15 15.10
C PRO A 222 4.78 8.68 15.13
N ALA A 223 5.11 7.71 15.99
CA ALA A 223 6.45 7.13 16.07
C ALA A 223 6.89 6.45 14.76
N ILE A 224 5.97 5.81 14.04
CA ILE A 224 6.25 5.18 12.74
C ILE A 224 6.51 6.26 11.69
N ARG A 225 5.66 7.29 11.63
CA ARG A 225 5.85 8.43 10.71
C ARG A 225 7.21 9.10 10.96
N SER A 226 7.56 9.38 12.21
CA SER A 226 8.84 10.00 12.56
C SER A 226 10.03 9.16 12.09
N ARG A 227 10.03 7.84 12.34
CA ARG A 227 11.14 6.96 11.91
C ARG A 227 11.26 6.88 10.39
N ILE A 228 10.14 6.82 9.66
CA ILE A 228 10.16 6.84 8.19
C ILE A 228 10.71 8.18 7.67
N ILE A 229 10.24 9.30 8.21
CA ILE A 229 10.70 10.63 7.78
C ILE A 229 12.19 10.84 8.11
N GLN A 230 12.68 10.34 9.24
CA GLN A 230 14.11 10.38 9.58
C GLN A 230 14.99 9.69 8.53
N HIS A 231 14.54 8.59 7.91
CA HIS A 231 15.28 7.96 6.81
C HIS A 231 15.20 8.72 5.48
N LEU A 232 14.25 9.64 5.34
CA LEU A 232 13.97 10.41 4.13
C LEU A 232 14.39 11.88 4.26
N ASP A 233 14.95 12.30 5.39
CA ASP A 233 15.26 13.71 5.72
C ASP A 233 16.14 14.39 4.65
N TRP A 234 17.08 13.64 4.07
CA TRP A 234 17.97 14.06 3.00
C TRP A 234 17.25 14.39 1.67
N LEU A 235 15.97 14.00 1.53
CA LEU A 235 15.10 14.38 0.41
C LEU A 235 14.28 15.66 0.69
N GLY A 236 14.44 16.27 1.87
CA GLY A 236 13.83 17.53 2.25
C GLY A 236 12.44 17.55 2.93
N PRO A 237 11.77 16.43 3.31
CA PRO A 237 10.58 16.51 4.13
C PRO A 237 10.92 17.00 5.54
N THR A 238 10.05 17.84 6.10
CA THR A 238 10.17 18.34 7.48
C THR A 238 8.94 17.97 8.27
N LEU A 239 9.14 17.40 9.46
CA LEU A 239 8.08 17.06 10.40
C LEU A 239 8.06 18.07 11.55
N ASP A 240 6.86 18.47 11.97
CA ASP A 240 6.63 19.18 13.23
C ASP A 240 6.26 18.14 14.28
N ASP A 241 7.12 17.94 15.28
CA ASP A 241 6.94 16.88 16.27
C ASP A 241 5.63 17.02 17.05
N ALA A 242 5.22 18.26 17.40
CA ALA A 242 3.99 18.48 18.15
C ALA A 242 2.75 18.19 17.31
N ALA A 243 2.74 18.63 16.04
CA ALA A 243 1.68 18.32 15.10
C ALA A 243 1.62 16.81 14.80
N ASN A 244 2.78 16.16 14.70
CA ASN A 244 2.87 14.73 14.48
C ASN A 244 2.29 13.94 15.66
N GLU A 245 2.73 14.22 16.89
CA GLU A 245 2.23 13.54 18.10
C GLU A 245 0.74 13.80 18.33
N ALA A 246 0.25 14.99 18.00
CA ALA A 246 -1.17 15.33 18.07
C ALA A 246 -2.01 14.68 16.96
N ASN A 247 -1.38 13.95 16.02
CA ASN A 247 -2.02 13.43 14.83
C ASN A 247 -2.78 14.55 14.08
N ALA A 248 -2.14 15.69 13.85
CA ALA A 248 -2.73 16.76 13.07
C ALA A 248 -2.99 16.34 11.61
N GLU A 249 -3.72 17.16 10.85
CA GLU A 249 -3.91 16.94 9.40
C GLU A 249 -2.64 17.34 8.61
N VAL A 250 -2.06 18.48 8.92
CA VAL A 250 -0.74 18.90 8.41
C VAL A 250 0.30 18.61 9.48
N LEU A 251 1.25 17.73 9.15
CA LEU A 251 2.27 17.22 10.07
C LEU A 251 3.59 17.97 9.97
N SER A 252 3.68 18.98 9.10
CA SER A 252 4.89 19.74 8.80
C SER A 252 4.75 21.19 9.23
N PRO A 253 5.85 21.90 9.52
CA PRO A 253 5.79 23.33 9.80
C PRO A 253 5.28 24.12 8.60
N LYS A 254 4.66 25.28 8.86
CA LYS A 254 4.21 26.19 7.80
C LYS A 254 5.38 26.59 6.90
N GLY A 255 5.22 26.44 5.59
CA GLY A 255 6.24 26.79 4.60
C GLY A 255 7.31 25.72 4.36
N ALA A 256 7.12 24.49 4.86
CA ALA A 256 7.96 23.36 4.49
C ALA A 256 8.03 23.20 2.96
N SER A 257 9.24 22.95 2.44
CA SER A 257 9.46 22.72 1.00
C SER A 257 8.80 21.44 0.50
N VAL A 258 8.79 20.42 1.36
CA VAL A 258 8.05 19.18 1.15
C VAL A 258 7.15 18.97 2.37
N PRO A 259 5.89 19.45 2.32
CA PRO A 259 4.93 19.20 3.39
C PRO A 259 4.69 17.70 3.58
N VAL A 260 4.57 17.32 4.85
CA VAL A 260 4.10 16.01 5.29
C VAL A 260 2.69 16.18 5.82
N VAL A 261 1.76 15.36 5.37
CA VAL A 261 0.35 15.42 5.75
C VAL A 261 -0.21 14.05 6.09
N ARG A 262 -1.28 14.07 6.87
CA ARG A 262 -2.09 12.92 7.24
C ARG A 262 -3.45 13.06 6.57
N VAL A 263 -3.85 12.05 5.81
CA VAL A 263 -5.19 11.97 5.22
C VAL A 263 -5.88 10.73 5.76
N VAL A 264 -7.02 10.92 6.42
CA VAL A 264 -7.85 9.81 6.89
C VAL A 264 -8.50 9.15 5.68
N ALA A 265 -8.29 7.84 5.49
CA ALA A 265 -8.86 7.13 4.36
C ALA A 265 -10.40 7.12 4.40
N ASP A 266 -11.03 7.39 3.25
CA ASP A 266 -12.48 7.31 3.05
C ASP A 266 -12.74 6.66 1.67
N GLU A 267 -12.50 5.35 1.61
CA GLU A 267 -12.66 4.54 0.39
C GLU A 267 -14.14 4.44 0.00
N GLU A 268 -15.03 4.38 0.98
CA GLU A 268 -16.48 4.34 0.81
C GLU A 268 -16.99 5.57 0.05
N ARG A 269 -16.45 6.77 0.31
CA ARG A 269 -16.80 7.98 -0.46
C ARG A 269 -16.45 7.85 -1.93
N ILE A 270 -15.31 7.25 -2.26
CA ILE A 270 -14.91 7.01 -3.65
C ILE A 270 -15.86 6.03 -4.31
N ILE A 271 -16.15 4.90 -3.64
CA ILE A 271 -17.10 3.89 -4.14
C ILE A 271 -18.48 4.52 -4.37
N ALA A 272 -18.97 5.32 -3.42
CA ALA A 272 -20.27 5.98 -3.52
C ALA A 272 -20.32 6.98 -4.70
N ARG A 273 -19.23 7.74 -4.91
CA ARG A 273 -19.13 8.69 -6.02
C ARG A 273 -19.04 7.99 -7.38
N GLU A 274 -18.20 6.96 -7.49
CA GLU A 274 -18.11 6.14 -8.71
C GLU A 274 -19.46 5.51 -9.05
N CYS A 275 -20.15 4.95 -8.06
CA CYS A 275 -21.50 4.42 -8.20
C CYS A 275 -22.46 5.49 -8.72
N ALA A 276 -22.52 6.65 -8.07
CA ALA A 276 -23.38 7.76 -8.46
C ALA A 276 -23.10 8.28 -9.88
N SER A 277 -21.85 8.20 -10.36
CA SER A 277 -21.49 8.63 -11.72
C SER A 277 -22.01 7.70 -12.84
N LEU A 278 -22.42 6.48 -12.49
CA LEU A 278 -22.91 5.45 -13.41
C LEU A 278 -24.44 5.28 -13.37
N LEU A 279 -25.12 5.98 -12.46
CA LEU A 279 -26.57 5.96 -12.28
C LEU A 279 -27.24 7.15 -12.98
#